data_AF-A0A3G8XH03-F1
#
_entry.id   AF-A0A3G8XH03-F1
#
_cell.length_a   1.000
_cell.length_b   1.000
_cell.length_c   1.000
_cell.angle_alpha   90.00
_cell.angle_beta   90.00
_cell.angle_gamma   90.00
#
_symmetry.space_group_name_H-M   'P 1'
#
loop_
_entity.id
_entity.type
_entity.pdbx_description
1 polymer ?
#
loop_
_entity_poly.entity_id
_entity_poly.type
_entity_poly.pdbx_seq_one_letter_code
_entity_poly.pdbx_strand_id
1 'polypeptide(L)'
;MASIITGLFKNQSQSKAIAQDLESKGFQDSDYIIYLHDEKISKEVKTSIWQSFFKDKTKLEDESLVVSVKVKSPEQIEIVNEVFTKNNSIHQNYFENIKFRDAKSLHYLKRIVSLRAKSEIYNSPNMKHRESLTGINSEVLFGKS
;
A
#
# COMPACT_ATOMS: atom_id res chain seq x y z
N MET A 1 -10.47 5.71 -16.45
CA MET A 1 -9.47 5.41 -15.40
C MET A 1 -10.23 4.94 -14.17
N ALA A 2 -9.65 4.08 -13.33
CA ALA A 2 -10.33 3.56 -12.15
C ALA A 2 -9.43 3.72 -10.91
N SER A 3 -10.07 3.92 -9.77
CA SER A 3 -9.42 3.80 -8.47
C SER A 3 -9.55 2.35 -7.99
N ILE A 4 -8.51 1.82 -7.37
CA ILE A 4 -8.45 0.43 -6.93
C ILE A 4 -7.96 0.40 -5.49
N ILE A 5 -8.72 -0.24 -4.61
CA ILE A 5 -8.31 -0.54 -3.25
C ILE A 5 -7.85 -1.99 -3.22
N THR A 6 -6.67 -2.24 -2.69
CA THR A 6 -6.13 -3.61 -2.51
C THR A 6 -6.01 -3.92 -1.04
N GLY A 7 -6.57 -5.05 -0.62
CA GLY A 7 -6.47 -5.56 0.74
C GLY A 7 -5.67 -6.86 0.77
N LEU A 8 -4.79 -6.98 1.77
CA LEU A 8 -4.12 -8.22 2.13
C LEU A 8 -4.81 -8.84 3.34
N PHE A 9 -5.07 -10.14 3.25
CA PHE A 9 -5.71 -10.94 4.29
C PHE A 9 -4.86 -12.14 4.64
N LYS A 10 -5.09 -12.67 5.84
CA LYS A 10 -4.28 -13.76 6.40
C LYS A 10 -4.51 -15.09 5.68
N ASN A 11 -5.78 -15.43 5.40
CA ASN A 11 -6.17 -16.76 4.90
C ASN A 11 -7.08 -16.68 3.67
N GLN A 12 -6.82 -17.55 2.68
CA GLN A 12 -7.59 -17.71 1.44
C GLN A 12 -8.99 -18.30 1.69
N SER A 13 -9.20 -18.96 2.82
CA SER A 13 -10.52 -19.41 3.27
C SER A 13 -11.52 -18.25 3.43
N GLN A 14 -11.03 -17.04 3.71
CA GLN A 14 -11.87 -15.84 3.84
C GLN A 14 -12.33 -15.27 2.49
N SER A 15 -11.80 -15.77 1.36
CA SER A 15 -12.15 -15.28 0.02
C SER A 15 -13.66 -15.28 -0.24
N LYS A 16 -14.33 -16.37 0.13
CA LYS A 16 -15.78 -16.51 -0.07
C LYS A 16 -16.59 -15.54 0.80
N ALA A 17 -16.16 -15.33 2.05
CA ALA A 17 -16.81 -14.39 2.95
C ALA A 17 -16.64 -12.94 2.47
N ILE A 18 -15.44 -12.58 2.03
CA ILE A 18 -15.15 -11.24 1.49
C ILE A 18 -15.92 -11.00 0.19
N ALA A 19 -15.97 -11.98 -0.71
CA ALA A 19 -16.77 -11.89 -1.94
C ALA A 19 -18.25 -11.64 -1.62
N GLN A 20 -18.82 -12.42 -0.70
CA GLN A 20 -20.21 -12.28 -0.28
C GLN A 20 -20.49 -10.93 0.39
N ASP A 21 -19.60 -10.45 1.25
CA ASP A 21 -19.72 -9.13 1.88
C ASP A 21 -19.69 -8.02 0.82
N LEU A 22 -18.79 -8.10 -0.17
CA LEU A 22 -18.71 -7.14 -1.28
C LEU A 22 -19.98 -7.17 -2.15
N GLU A 23 -20.48 -8.35 -2.50
CA GLU A 23 -21.71 -8.52 -3.28
C GLU A 23 -22.94 -8.00 -2.53
N SER A 24 -23.03 -8.26 -1.23
CA SER A 24 -24.12 -7.75 -0.38
C SER A 24 -24.17 -6.22 -0.32
N LYS A 25 -23.01 -5.57 -0.50
CA LYS A 25 -22.86 -4.11 -0.52
C LYS A 25 -22.93 -3.52 -1.93
N GLY A 26 -23.26 -4.32 -2.94
CA GLY A 26 -23.54 -3.86 -4.30
C GLY A 26 -22.36 -3.89 -5.28
N PHE A 27 -21.24 -4.53 -4.93
CA PHE A 27 -20.15 -4.78 -5.88
C PHE A 27 -20.43 -6.03 -6.72
N GLN A 28 -20.18 -5.97 -8.02
CA GLN A 28 -20.28 -7.14 -8.88
C GLN A 28 -18.95 -7.88 -8.96
N ASP A 29 -18.97 -9.15 -9.37
CA ASP A 29 -17.74 -9.94 -9.64
C ASP A 29 -16.78 -9.22 -10.62
N SER A 30 -17.31 -8.43 -11.55
CA SER A 30 -16.51 -7.62 -12.48
C SER A 30 -15.82 -6.39 -11.85
N ASP A 31 -16.19 -6.05 -10.61
CA ASP A 31 -15.66 -4.92 -9.86
C ASP A 31 -14.58 -5.33 -8.86
N TYR A 32 -14.35 -6.62 -8.61
CA TYR A 32 -13.28 -7.06 -7.73
C TYR A 32 -12.48 -8.22 -8.34
N ILE A 33 -11.29 -8.45 -7.81
CA ILE A 33 -10.37 -9.50 -8.24
C ILE A 33 -9.83 -10.16 -6.98
N ILE A 34 -10.11 -11.45 -6.83
CA ILE A 34 -9.54 -12.27 -5.76
C ILE A 34 -8.42 -13.10 -6.39
N TYR A 35 -7.20 -12.92 -5.91
CA TYR A 35 -6.07 -13.71 -6.37
C TYR A 35 -6.03 -15.01 -5.58
N LEU A 36 -6.72 -16.02 -6.13
CA LEU A 36 -6.63 -17.39 -5.64
C LEU A 36 -5.44 -18.09 -6.29
N HIS A 37 -4.71 -18.87 -5.50
CA HIS A 37 -3.62 -19.71 -5.99
C HIS A 37 -4.00 -21.18 -5.82
N ASP A 38 -4.04 -21.94 -6.91
CA ASP A 38 -4.31 -23.39 -6.91
C ASP A 38 -3.06 -24.21 -6.54
N GLU A 39 -1.86 -23.68 -6.79
CA GLU A 39 -0.61 -24.38 -6.51
C GLU A 39 0.03 -23.92 -5.20
N LYS A 40 0.68 -24.85 -4.50
CA LYS A 40 1.53 -24.60 -3.33
C LYS A 40 2.79 -23.81 -3.75
N ILE A 41 2.62 -22.54 -4.08
CA ILE A 41 3.76 -21.63 -4.33
C ILE A 41 4.57 -21.60 -3.04
N SER A 42 5.86 -21.93 -3.15
CA SER A 42 6.80 -21.97 -2.02
C SER A 42 6.77 -20.67 -1.20
N LYS A 43 6.68 -20.82 0.12
CA LYS A 43 6.64 -19.77 1.15
C LYS A 43 7.54 -18.58 0.87
N GLU A 44 8.77 -18.86 0.46
CA GLU A 44 9.82 -17.86 0.26
C GLU A 44 9.50 -16.90 -0.88
N VAL A 45 8.97 -17.42 -1.99
CA VAL A 45 8.61 -16.62 -3.16
C VAL A 45 7.40 -15.73 -2.85
N LYS A 46 6.37 -16.29 -2.19
CA LYS A 46 5.19 -15.55 -1.72
C LYS A 46 5.57 -14.44 -0.74
N THR A 47 6.34 -14.80 0.28
CA THR A 47 6.78 -13.87 1.32
C THR A 47 7.60 -12.74 0.70
N SER A 48 8.55 -13.03 -0.19
CA SER A 48 9.33 -11.98 -0.86
C SER A 48 8.48 -11.05 -1.74
N ILE A 49 7.49 -11.60 -2.46
CA ILE A 49 6.60 -10.80 -3.32
C ILE A 49 5.70 -9.88 -2.48
N TRP A 50 5.10 -10.41 -1.42
CA TRP A 50 4.17 -9.66 -0.57
C TRP A 50 4.87 -8.71 0.40
N GLN A 51 6.03 -9.07 0.96
CA GLN A 51 6.87 -8.15 1.74
C GLN A 51 7.33 -6.97 0.88
N SER A 52 7.72 -7.24 -0.38
CA SER A 52 8.09 -6.17 -1.31
C SER A 52 6.88 -5.32 -1.74
N PHE A 53 5.67 -5.88 -1.73
CA PHE A 53 4.44 -5.18 -2.09
C PHE A 53 3.83 -4.36 -0.95
N PHE A 54 3.93 -4.82 0.30
CA PHE A 54 3.29 -4.13 1.44
C PHE A 54 4.28 -3.43 2.37
N LYS A 55 5.58 -3.47 2.05
CA LYS A 55 6.69 -2.91 2.86
C LYS A 55 6.73 -3.43 4.30
N ASP A 56 6.04 -4.52 4.58
CA ASP A 56 5.94 -5.07 5.93
C ASP A 56 6.87 -6.28 6.09
N LYS A 57 7.52 -6.38 7.26
CA LYS A 57 8.42 -7.48 7.63
C LYS A 57 7.65 -8.66 8.23
N THR A 58 6.34 -8.57 8.30
CA THR A 58 5.47 -9.65 8.77
C THR A 58 5.72 -10.92 7.96
N LYS A 59 5.96 -12.03 8.64
CA LYS A 59 6.02 -13.36 8.02
C LYS A 59 4.59 -13.69 7.59
N LEU A 60 4.29 -13.53 6.30
CA LEU A 60 3.00 -13.98 5.77
C LEU A 60 2.93 -15.51 5.84
N GLU A 61 1.83 -16.03 6.36
CA GLU A 61 1.54 -17.47 6.37
C GLU A 61 1.10 -17.94 4.96
N ASP A 62 1.18 -19.25 4.69
CA ASP A 62 0.99 -19.91 3.38
C ASP A 62 -0.29 -19.51 2.62
N GLU A 63 -1.32 -19.08 3.36
CA GLU A 63 -2.68 -18.85 2.89
C GLU A 63 -3.00 -17.37 2.63
N SER A 64 -2.00 -16.48 2.61
CA SER A 64 -2.26 -15.05 2.38
C SER A 64 -3.08 -14.79 1.11
N LEU A 65 -4.12 -13.98 1.25
CA LEU A 65 -5.08 -13.67 0.20
C LEU A 65 -5.00 -12.19 -0.15
N VAL A 66 -5.00 -11.88 -1.44
CA VAL A 66 -5.12 -10.51 -1.90
C VAL A 66 -6.40 -10.32 -2.68
N VAL A 67 -7.07 -9.21 -2.37
CA VAL A 67 -8.30 -8.78 -3.03
C VAL A 67 -8.07 -7.38 -3.54
N SER A 68 -8.37 -7.14 -4.82
CA SER A 68 -8.37 -5.81 -5.43
C SER A 68 -9.79 -5.44 -5.82
N VAL A 69 -10.30 -4.32 -5.31
CA VAL A 69 -11.65 -3.83 -5.59
C VAL A 69 -11.56 -2.53 -6.37
N LYS A 70 -12.31 -2.45 -7.46
CA LYS A 70 -12.49 -1.26 -8.28
C LYS A 70 -13.53 -0.36 -7.61
N VAL A 71 -13.14 0.87 -7.35
CA VAL A 71 -14.01 1.91 -6.79
C VAL A 71 -14.07 3.10 -7.72
N LYS A 72 -15.25 3.71 -7.83
CA LYS A 72 -15.51 4.89 -8.67
C LYS A 72 -16.00 6.09 -7.86
N SER A 73 -16.66 5.84 -6.74
CA SER A 73 -17.28 6.86 -5.88
C SER A 73 -16.65 6.86 -4.49
N PRO A 74 -16.63 8.01 -3.78
CA PRO A 74 -16.14 8.07 -2.40
C PRO A 74 -16.93 7.17 -1.44
N GLU A 75 -18.25 7.04 -1.62
CA GLU A 75 -19.08 6.12 -0.84
C GLU A 75 -18.62 4.66 -0.97
N GLN A 76 -18.19 4.25 -2.17
CA GLN A 76 -17.66 2.90 -2.39
C GLN A 76 -16.32 2.68 -1.68
N ILE A 77 -15.52 3.74 -1.52
CA ILE A 77 -14.26 3.66 -0.78
C ILE A 77 -14.53 3.36 0.69
N GLU A 78 -15.49 4.05 1.30
CA GLU A 78 -15.88 3.83 2.70
C GLU A 78 -16.42 2.42 2.92
N ILE A 79 -17.30 1.95 2.02
CA ILE A 79 -17.85 0.60 2.08
C ILE A 79 -16.75 -0.47 2.00
N VAL A 80 -15.79 -0.33 1.07
CA VAL A 80 -14.70 -1.29 0.93
C VAL A 80 -13.80 -1.28 2.17
N ASN A 81 -13.52 -0.10 2.73
CA ASN A 81 -12.75 0.02 3.96
C ASN A 81 -13.47 -0.65 5.14
N GLU A 82 -14.80 -0.50 5.25
CA GLU A 82 -15.62 -1.18 6.26
C GLU A 82 -15.53 -2.70 6.12
N VAL A 83 -15.70 -3.22 4.90
CA VAL A 83 -15.61 -4.67 4.60
C VAL A 83 -14.22 -5.21 4.91
N PHE A 84 -13.16 -4.47 4.56
CA PHE A 84 -11.78 -4.90 4.80
C PHE A 84 -11.42 -4.88 6.27
N THR A 85 -11.91 -3.88 7.03
CA THR A 85 -11.73 -3.78 8.48
C THR A 85 -12.45 -4.91 9.20
N LYS A 86 -13.71 -5.18 8.83
CA LYS A 86 -14.52 -6.29 9.37
C LYS A 86 -13.85 -7.65 9.16
N ASN A 87 -13.17 -7.83 8.03
CA ASN A 87 -12.48 -9.07 7.67
C ASN A 87 -11.00 -9.13 8.12
N ASN A 88 -10.56 -8.24 9.02
CA ASN A 88 -9.21 -8.20 9.57
C ASN A 88 -8.10 -8.10 8.50
N SER A 89 -8.22 -7.14 7.57
CA SER A 89 -7.17 -6.87 6.60
C SER A 89 -5.84 -6.52 7.30
N ILE A 90 -4.76 -7.18 6.91
CA ILE A 90 -3.40 -6.94 7.40
C ILE A 90 -2.86 -5.62 6.84
N HIS A 91 -3.10 -5.37 5.56
CA HIS A 91 -2.64 -4.17 4.88
C HIS A 91 -3.63 -3.73 3.81
N GLN A 92 -3.78 -2.42 3.66
CA GLN A 92 -4.63 -1.82 2.64
C GLN A 92 -3.82 -0.81 1.84
N ASN A 93 -3.99 -0.81 0.52
CA ASN A 93 -3.34 0.14 -0.37
C ASN A 93 -4.37 0.72 -1.34
N TYR A 94 -4.27 2.01 -1.60
CA TYR A 94 -5.17 2.72 -2.51
C TYR A 94 -4.41 3.23 -3.72
N PHE A 95 -4.88 2.86 -4.92
CA PHE A 95 -4.29 3.27 -6.19
C PHE A 95 -5.28 4.08 -6.99
N GLU A 96 -4.81 5.20 -7.53
CA GLU A 96 -5.59 6.05 -8.44
C GLU A 96 -5.09 5.90 -9.87
N ASN A 97 -5.97 6.18 -10.83
CA ASN A 97 -5.64 6.21 -12.25
C ASN A 97 -5.09 4.91 -12.83
N ILE A 98 -5.47 3.76 -12.29
CA ILE A 98 -5.10 2.44 -12.84
C ILE A 98 -6.18 1.93 -13.80
N LYS A 99 -5.76 1.28 -14.88
CA LYS A 99 -6.67 0.50 -15.74
C LYS A 99 -6.95 -0.83 -15.05
N PHE A 100 -8.23 -1.13 -14.80
CA PHE A 100 -8.64 -2.38 -14.16
C PHE A 100 -8.16 -3.64 -14.91
N ARG A 101 -8.02 -3.55 -16.24
CA ARG A 101 -7.47 -4.63 -17.08
C ARG A 101 -6.01 -4.96 -16.71
N ASP A 102 -5.21 -3.95 -16.42
CA ASP A 102 -3.81 -4.11 -16.06
C ASP A 102 -3.69 -4.61 -14.60
N ALA A 103 -4.64 -4.22 -13.74
CA ALA A 103 -4.71 -4.71 -12.37
C ALA A 103 -4.93 -6.23 -12.29
N LYS A 104 -5.57 -6.87 -13.28
CA LYS A 104 -5.68 -8.34 -13.35
C LYS A 104 -4.32 -9.04 -13.31
N SER A 105 -3.25 -8.37 -13.74
CA SER A 105 -1.89 -8.91 -13.64
C SER A 105 -1.27 -8.55 -12.30
N LEU A 106 -1.04 -9.56 -11.47
CA LEU A 106 -0.29 -9.44 -10.22
C LEU A 106 1.09 -8.80 -10.44
N HIS A 107 1.73 -9.10 -11.58
CA HIS A 107 3.02 -8.53 -11.96
C HIS A 107 2.97 -7.00 -12.17
N TYR A 108 1.89 -6.50 -12.77
CA TYR A 108 1.68 -5.06 -12.96
C TYR A 108 1.52 -4.34 -11.62
N LEU A 109 0.65 -4.87 -10.75
CA LEU A 109 0.48 -4.38 -9.38
C LEU A 109 1.84 -4.35 -8.67
N LYS A 110 2.61 -5.45 -8.70
CA LYS A 110 3.95 -5.54 -8.10
C LYS A 110 4.86 -4.42 -8.58
N ARG A 111 4.87 -4.15 -9.89
CA ARG A 111 5.69 -3.09 -10.48
C ARG A 111 5.26 -1.72 -9.98
N ILE A 112 3.96 -1.42 -9.94
CA ILE A 112 3.44 -0.13 -9.48
C ILE A 112 3.80 0.13 -8.02
N VAL A 113 3.66 -0.88 -7.16
CA VAL A 113 4.04 -0.71 -5.75
C VAL A 113 5.54 -0.58 -5.58
N SER A 114 6.32 -1.39 -6.29
CA SER A 114 7.78 -1.25 -6.28
C SER A 114 8.23 0.15 -6.74
N LEU A 115 7.54 0.72 -7.73
CA LEU A 115 7.80 2.08 -8.21
C LEU A 115 7.40 3.14 -7.18
N ARG A 116 6.22 3.03 -6.54
CA ARG A 116 5.82 3.92 -5.43
C ARG A 116 6.76 3.84 -4.24
N ALA A 117 7.14 2.63 -3.87
CA ALA A 117 8.08 2.38 -2.78
C ALA A 117 9.43 3.04 -3.06
N LYS A 118 9.94 2.94 -4.29
CA LYS A 118 11.17 3.60 -4.73
C LYS A 118 11.02 5.12 -4.83
N SER A 119 9.88 5.64 -5.28
CA SER A 119 9.67 7.10 -5.37
C SER A 119 9.54 7.76 -4.01
N GLU A 120 8.90 7.10 -3.04
CA GLU A 120 8.84 7.59 -1.65
C GLU A 120 10.22 7.65 -0.99
N ILE A 121 11.12 6.72 -1.29
CA ILE A 121 12.48 6.71 -0.73
C ILE A 121 13.36 7.80 -1.35
N TYR A 122 13.10 8.21 -2.60
CA TYR A 122 13.95 9.17 -3.33
C TYR A 122 13.59 10.64 -3.07
N ASN A 123 12.43 10.92 -2.47
CA ASN A 123 12.04 12.28 -2.06
C ASN A 123 12.67 12.67 -0.71
N SER A 124 13.98 12.89 -0.69
CA SER A 124 14.61 13.99 0.06
C SER A 124 16.13 13.95 -0.12
N PRO A 125 16.73 14.85 -0.94
CA PRO A 125 18.09 15.25 -0.61
C PRO A 125 17.99 16.01 0.72
N ASN A 126 18.62 15.48 1.76
CA ASN A 126 18.85 16.21 3.00
C ASN A 126 19.72 17.43 2.66
N MET A 127 19.09 18.56 2.32
CA MET A 127 19.78 19.84 2.21
C MET A 127 20.19 20.25 3.62
N LYS A 128 21.42 19.86 4.00
CA LYS A 128 22.10 20.45 5.14
C LYS A 128 22.33 21.93 4.83
N HIS A 129 21.35 22.78 5.16
CA HIS A 129 21.63 24.20 5.35
C HIS A 129 22.65 24.29 6.49
N ARG A 130 23.89 24.63 6.18
CA ARG A 130 24.83 25.13 7.19
C ARG A 130 24.26 26.45 7.69
N GLU A 131 23.51 26.40 8.78
CA GLU A 131 23.28 27.58 9.60
C GLU A 131 24.62 28.00 10.20
N SER A 132 25.27 29.02 9.64
CA SER A 132 26.36 29.71 10.31
C SER A 132 25.76 30.68 11.32
N LEU A 133 25.48 30.19 12.54
CA LEU A 133 25.17 31.03 13.69
C LEU A 133 26.31 30.93 14.71
N THR A 134 27.23 31.89 14.63
CA THR A 134 28.17 32.30 15.69
C THR A 134 28.83 33.59 15.15
N GLY A 135 28.41 34.80 15.52
CA GLY A 135 28.33 35.27 16.90
C GLY A 135 29.72 35.71 17.38
N ILE A 136 30.42 36.59 16.64
CA ILE A 136 31.60 37.29 17.14
C ILE A 136 31.21 38.73 17.42
N ASN A 137 30.71 38.97 18.63
CA ASN A 137 30.80 40.28 19.26
C ASN A 137 32.26 40.49 19.66
N SER A 138 32.87 41.58 19.22
CA SER A 138 34.12 42.08 19.81
C SER A 138 34.00 43.59 19.88
N GLU A 139 33.20 44.04 20.85
CA GLU A 139 33.34 45.38 21.41
C GLU A 139 34.73 45.47 22.04
N VAL A 140 35.50 46.48 21.67
CA VAL A 140 36.73 46.87 22.37
C VAL A 140 36.55 48.31 22.83
N LEU A 141 36.04 48.46 24.05
CA LEU A 141 36.19 49.69 24.84
C LEU A 141 37.27 49.42 25.89
N PHE A 142 38.35 50.19 25.87
CA PHE A 142 38.75 51.12 26.96
C PHE A 142 40.16 51.67 26.71
N GLY A 143 40.27 52.99 26.85
CA GLY A 143 41.53 53.72 26.89
C GLY A 143 41.32 55.23 26.86
N LYS A 144 40.80 55.81 27.95
CA LYS A 144 40.99 57.24 28.26
C LYS A 144 42.46 57.46 28.63
N SER A 145 43.18 58.30 27.87
CA SER A 145 44.12 59.31 28.36
C SER A 145 44.47 60.28 27.25
#